data_AF-A0A1W1UNR3-F1
#
_entry.id   AF-A0A1W1UNR3-F1
#
_cell.length_a   1.000
_cell.length_b   1.000
_cell.length_c   1.000
_cell.angle_alpha   90.00
_cell.angle_beta   90.00
_cell.angle_gamma   90.00
#
_symmetry.space_group_name_H-M   'P 1'
#
loop_
_entity.id
_entity.type
_entity.pdbx_description
1 polymer ?
#
loop_
_entity_poly.entity_id
_entity_poly.type
_entity_poly.pdbx_seq_one_letter_code
_entity_poly.pdbx_strand_id
1 'polypeptide(L)'
;MANIDHICLNCGSRNQRVRTSQKVGMRTINVLLICNNCGAKNHVLSEIYKLETPIYNERQEALSINKPLLQVDPNQQDLPLE
;
A
#
# COMPACT_ATOMS: atom_id res chain seq x y z
N MET A 1 -6.95 -8.29 -14.17
CA MET A 1 -5.96 -9.39 -14.13
C MET A 1 -5.05 -9.11 -12.94
N ALA A 2 -4.98 -10.00 -11.95
CA ALA A 2 -4.11 -9.78 -10.81
C ALA A 2 -2.65 -9.85 -11.28
N ASN A 3 -1.90 -8.77 -11.15
CA ASN A 3 -0.46 -8.76 -11.41
C ASN A 3 0.25 -9.21 -10.14
N ILE A 4 0.95 -10.33 -10.24
CA ILE A 4 1.76 -10.89 -9.15
C ILE A 4 3.20 -10.86 -9.65
N ASP A 5 4.01 -9.98 -9.03
CA ASP A 5 5.41 -9.80 -9.42
C ASP A 5 6.28 -10.89 -8.78
N HIS A 6 6.49 -11.98 -9.51
CA HIS A 6 7.41 -13.05 -9.14
C HIS A 6 8.46 -13.26 -10.22
N ILE A 7 9.69 -13.54 -9.78
CA ILE A 7 10.81 -13.88 -10.66
C ILE A 7 10.75 -15.38 -10.99
N CYS A 8 11.00 -15.74 -12.25
CA CYS A 8 11.09 -17.14 -12.64
C CYS A 8 12.40 -17.73 -12.12
N LEU A 9 12.32 -18.75 -11.26
CA LEU A 9 13.51 -19.39 -10.68
C LEU A 9 14.34 -20.19 -11.68
N ASN A 10 13.80 -20.48 -12.86
CA ASN A 10 14.53 -21.21 -13.92
C ASN A 10 15.41 -20.28 -14.78
N CYS A 11 14.88 -19.12 -15.21
CA CYS A 11 15.58 -18.24 -16.16
C CYS A 11 15.76 -16.79 -15.68
N GLY A 12 15.31 -16.45 -14.47
CA GLY A 12 15.40 -15.09 -13.91
C GLY A 12 14.45 -14.05 -14.53
N SER A 13 13.66 -14.42 -15.54
CA SER A 13 12.72 -13.49 -16.17
C SER A 13 11.57 -13.10 -15.23
N ARG A 14 11.17 -11.81 -15.24
CA ARG A 14 9.96 -11.30 -14.59
C ARG A 14 8.70 -11.42 -15.45
N ASN A 15 8.85 -11.84 -16.71
CA ASN A 15 7.74 -11.98 -17.64
C ASN A 15 6.97 -13.28 -17.37
N GLN A 16 6.09 -13.23 -16.37
CA GLN A 16 5.22 -14.33 -15.98
C GLN A 16 3.76 -14.02 -16.25
N ARG A 17 3.03 -15.05 -16.69
CA ARG A 17 1.59 -14.99 -16.91
C ARG A 17 0.88 -15.84 -15.84
N VAL A 18 -0.08 -15.22 -15.17
CA VAL A 18 -1.00 -15.93 -14.27
C VAL A 18 -1.92 -16.83 -15.09
N ARG A 19 -1.98 -18.11 -14.74
CA ARG A 19 -2.92 -19.07 -15.35
C ARG A 19 -4.12 -19.34 -14.46
N THR A 20 -3.86 -19.66 -13.21
CA THR A 20 -4.89 -19.86 -12.19
C THR A 20 -4.47 -19.16 -10.91
N SER A 21 -5.45 -18.58 -10.22
CA SER A 21 -5.27 -17.99 -8.89
C SER A 21 -6.46 -18.41 -8.04
N GLN A 22 -6.19 -19.01 -6.89
CA GLN A 22 -7.21 -19.41 -5.93
C GLN A 22 -6.93 -18.76 -4.58
N LYS A 23 -7.96 -18.13 -4.01
CA LYS A 23 -7.95 -17.71 -2.61
C LYS A 23 -8.09 -18.97 -1.75
N VAL A 24 -7.06 -19.31 -0.98
CA VAL A 24 -7.07 -20.48 -0.09
C VAL A 24 -7.59 -20.09 1.29
N GLY A 25 -7.25 -18.89 1.76
CA GLY A 25 -7.70 -18.35 3.03
C GLY A 25 -7.85 -16.83 2.99
N MET A 26 -8.01 -16.21 4.15
CA MET A 26 -8.16 -14.75 4.23
C MET A 26 -6.89 -14.00 3.80
N ARG A 27 -5.71 -14.59 4.05
CA ARG A 27 -4.38 -13.99 3.78
C ARG A 27 -3.51 -14.81 2.82
N THR A 28 -4.03 -15.93 2.32
CA THR A 28 -3.24 -16.91 1.56
C THR A 28 -3.83 -17.12 0.17
N ILE A 29 -2.97 -17.05 -0.84
CA ILE A 29 -3.32 -17.23 -2.25
C ILE A 29 -2.40 -18.29 -2.84
N ASN A 30 -2.99 -19.23 -3.58
CA ASN A 30 -2.27 -20.23 -4.37
C ASN A 30 -2.39 -19.86 -5.85
N VAL A 31 -1.26 -19.84 -6.56
CA VAL A 31 -1.16 -19.33 -7.92
C VAL A 31 -0.30 -20.25 -8.76
N LEU A 32 -0.78 -20.53 -9.97
CA LEU A 32 0.02 -21.14 -11.03
C LEU A 32 0.47 -20.06 -12.01
N LEU A 33 1.77 -19.80 -12.05
CA LEU A 33 2.40 -18.91 -13.02
C LEU A 33 3.09 -19.73 -14.10
N ILE A 34 3.07 -19.20 -15.33
CA ILE A 34 3.87 -19.73 -16.43
C ILE A 34 4.80 -18.64 -16.91
N CYS A 35 6.10 -18.94 -16.99
CA CYS A 35 7.07 -18.03 -17.59
C CYS A 35 6.90 -18.00 -19.10
N ASN A 36 6.75 -16.81 -19.69
CA ASN A 36 6.62 -16.68 -21.15
C ASN A 36 7.95 -16.89 -21.88
N ASN A 37 9.09 -16.80 -21.19
CA ASN A 37 10.41 -16.94 -21.79
C ASN A 37 10.82 -18.42 -21.93
N CYS A 38 10.76 -19.20 -20.83
CA CYS A 38 11.21 -20.59 -20.81
C CYS A 38 10.09 -21.62 -20.64
N GLY A 39 8.83 -21.19 -20.51
CA GLY A 39 7.68 -22.10 -20.35
C GLY A 39 7.57 -22.77 -18.97
N ALA A 40 8.50 -22.50 -18.05
CA ALA A 40 8.49 -23.09 -16.71
C ALA A 40 7.21 -22.74 -15.94
N LYS A 41 6.68 -23.72 -15.21
CA LYS A 41 5.50 -23.59 -14.35
C LYS A 41 5.96 -23.35 -12.91
N ASN A 42 5.57 -22.21 -12.33
CA ASN A 42 5.84 -21.90 -10.94
C ASN A 42 4.53 -22.08 -10.15
N HIS A 43 4.53 -23.04 -9.23
CA HIS A 43 3.47 -23.21 -8.24
C HIS A 43 3.84 -22.34 -7.04
N VAL A 44 3.09 -21.28 -6.81
CA VAL A 44 3.41 -20.26 -5.81
C VAL A 44 2.31 -20.19 -4.77
N LEU A 45 2.70 -20.34 -3.51
CA LEU A 45 1.87 -20.02 -2.36
C LEU A 45 2.35 -18.69 -1.78
N SER A 46 1.48 -17.69 -1.78
CA SER A 46 1.77 -16.38 -1.19
C SER A 46 0.91 -16.18 0.05
N GLU A 47 1.54 -15.79 1.15
CA GLU A 47 0.88 -15.55 2.43
C GLU A 47 1.24 -14.16 2.97
N ILE A 48 0.22 -13.41 3.40
CA ILE A 48 0.42 -12.17 4.14
C ILE A 48 0.64 -12.53 5.61
N TYR A 49 1.89 -12.50 6.09
CA TYR A 49 2.21 -12.86 7.48
C TYR A 49 1.77 -11.76 8.47
N LYS A 50 1.92 -10.48 8.09
CA LYS A 50 1.57 -9.32 8.92
C LYS A 50 1.00 -8.21 8.03
N LEU A 51 -0.06 -7.58 8.50
CA LEU A 51 -0.62 -6.37 7.92
C LEU A 51 -0.61 -5.30 9.00
N GLU A 52 0.11 -4.21 8.77
CA GLU A 52 0.14 -3.04 9.66
C GLU A 52 -0.32 -1.85 8.84
N THR A 53 -1.35 -1.17 9.33
CA THR A 53 -1.72 0.14 8.81
C THR A 53 -0.93 1.19 9.60
N PRO A 54 -0.25 2.14 8.95
CA PRO A 54 0.40 3.22 9.66
C PRO A 54 -0.67 4.03 10.39
N ILE A 55 -0.66 3.99 11.72
CA ILE A 55 -1.46 4.89 12.54
C ILE A 55 -0.60 6.13 12.74
N TYR A 56 -0.82 7.14 11.91
CA TYR A 56 -0.21 8.44 12.13
C TYR A 56 -0.93 9.11 13.29
N ASN A 57 -0.37 9.01 14.49
CA ASN A 57 -0.73 9.92 15.56
C ASN A 57 -0.08 11.27 15.20
N GLU A 58 -0.86 12.16 14.57
CA GLU A 58 -0.41 13.53 14.35
C GLU A 58 0.01 14.12 15.70
N ARG A 59 1.25 14.61 15.79
CA ARG A 59 1.71 15.31 16.99
C ARG A 59 0.84 16.56 17.15
N GLN A 60 0.35 16.84 18.36
CA GLN A 60 -0.40 18.07 18.61
C GLN A 60 0.39 19.34 18.24
N GLU A 61 1.72 19.26 18.27
CA GLU A 61 2.65 20.30 17.78
C GLU A 61 2.50 20.63 16.29
N ALA A 62 2.10 19.65 15.46
CA ALA A 62 1.81 19.88 14.04
C ALA A 62 0.41 20.49 13.84
N LEU A 63 -0.53 20.17 14.73
CA LEU A 63 -1.88 20.74 14.77
C LEU A 63 -1.89 22.20 15.27
N SER A 64 -0.89 22.60 16.06
CA SER A 64 -0.80 23.95 16.64
C SER A 64 -0.21 25.00 15.70
N ILE A 65 0.44 24.61 14.59
CA ILE A 65 0.97 25.56 13.59
C ILE A 65 -0.18 26.21 12.81
N ASN A 66 -1.28 25.49 12.59
CA ASN A 66 -2.51 26.10 12.11
C ASN A 66 -3.25 26.70 13.31
N LYS A 67 -2.96 27.96 13.65
CA LYS A 67 -3.92 28.77 14.42
C LYS A 67 -5.29 28.53 13.77
N PRO A 68 -6.31 28.03 14.50
CA PRO A 68 -7.65 27.96 13.94
C PRO A 68 -7.98 29.37 13.47
N LEU A 69 -8.29 29.56 12.17
CA LEU A 69 -8.70 30.85 11.61
C LEU A 69 -9.90 31.49 12.37
N LEU A 70 -10.53 30.73 13.26
CA LEU A 70 -11.63 31.12 14.14
C LEU A 70 -11.20 31.71 15.49
N GLN A 71 -9.92 31.62 15.88
CA GLN A 71 -9.43 32.32 17.07
C GLN A 71 -8.93 33.70 16.65
N VAL A 72 -9.84 34.66 16.69
CA VAL A 72 -9.51 36.09 16.57
C VAL A 72 -8.50 36.41 17.68
N ASP A 73 -7.35 36.93 17.29
CA ASP A 73 -6.32 37.35 18.25
C ASP A 73 -6.91 38.47 19.13
N PRO A 74 -6.91 38.33 20.46
CA PRO A 74 -7.51 39.34 21.35
C PRO A 74 -6.83 40.71 21.22
N ASN A 75 -5.58 40.76 20.74
CA ASN A 75 -4.88 42.02 20.43
C ASN A 75 -5.35 42.68 19.11
N GLN A 76 -6.22 42.01 18.36
CA GLN A 76 -6.72 42.44 17.06
C GLN A 76 -8.17 42.96 17.13
N GLN A 77 -8.80 42.95 18.32
CA GLN A 77 -10.15 43.45 18.55
C GLN A 77 -10.26 44.98 18.45
N ASP A 78 -9.17 45.71 18.71
CA ASP A 78 -9.16 47.18 18.75
C ASP A 78 -8.61 47.85 17.47
N LEU A 79 -8.34 47.08 16.41
CA LEU A 79 -7.92 47.67 15.14
C LEU A 79 -9.15 48.21 14.39
N PRO A 80 -9.22 49.51 14.06
CA PRO A 80 -10.29 50.03 13.24
C PRO A 80 -10.21 49.38 11.86
N LEU A 81 -11.25 48.64 11.50
CA LEU A 81 -11.49 48.21 10.12
C LEU A 81 -12.18 49.40 9.43
N GLU A 82 -11.46 50.07 8.53
CA GLU A 82 -12.05 51.03 7.58
C GLU A 82 -13.11 50.37 6.68
#